data_AF-A0A7C3AHZ5-F1
#
_entry.id   AF-A0A7C3AHZ5-F1
#
_cell.length_a   1.000
_cell.length_b   1.000
_cell.length_c   1.000
_cell.angle_alpha   90.00
_cell.angle_beta   90.00
_cell.angle_gamma   90.00
#
_symmetry.space_group_name_H-M   'P 1'
#
loop_
_entity.id
_entity.type
_entity.pdbx_description
1 polymer ?
#
loop_
_entity_poly.entity_id
_entity_poly.type
_entity_poly.pdbx_seq_one_letter_code
_entity_poly.pdbx_strand_id
1 'polypeptide(L)'
;MKTAEFETIIATWIAFSLCASFGSVQQRAQAQQSQDLLAIPQVTRDQVICFALYTVHNNILKLNAQLYPLQDGEDRFCRLEIDRNGRWEQVARGDVVEQGWTCLFRVEKWDSTRDWTYRVCHGKDAQYHGTIRRNPVDKEEIVVAAFTGNSIYPGHGGDIPRDDIVANIKKINPDLLFFSGDQVYDHFRHYAYWLKFGRDFGEIIRNTPTVTIPDDHDVGQANLWGHGGRLSKTRAGHDGGYAAPLEYVKEVERAQTSHLPDPYDPTPIERGIGVYYTALTIGRVNFAIIEDRKFKTGPE
;
A
#
# COMPACT_ATOMS: atom_id res chain seq x y z
N MET A 1 82.48 14.17 47.86
CA MET A 1 82.25 14.12 46.41
C MET A 1 82.76 12.79 45.89
N LYS A 2 81.84 11.83 45.72
CA LYS A 2 82.12 10.53 45.11
C LYS A 2 81.17 10.37 43.94
N THR A 3 81.76 10.14 42.77
CA THR A 3 81.12 9.72 41.52
C THR A 3 80.55 8.31 41.70
N ALA A 4 79.33 8.08 41.24
CA ALA A 4 78.72 6.75 41.15
C ALA A 4 78.40 6.42 39.70
N GLU A 5 78.66 5.16 39.38
CA GLU A 5 78.71 4.52 38.07
C GLU A 5 77.33 4.39 37.42
N PHE A 6 77.32 4.41 36.08
CA PHE A 6 76.15 4.07 35.26
C PHE A 6 76.16 2.56 35.01
N GLU A 7 75.12 1.85 35.48
CA GLU A 7 74.84 0.47 35.06
C GLU A 7 74.08 0.44 33.72
N THR A 8 74.57 -0.42 32.83
CA THR A 8 74.01 -0.71 31.51
C THR A 8 72.80 -1.63 31.65
N ILE A 9 71.61 -1.15 31.32
CA ILE A 9 70.41 -1.99 31.15
C ILE A 9 70.27 -2.35 29.68
N ILE A 10 70.36 -3.65 29.38
CA ILE A 10 70.03 -4.25 28.09
C ILE A 10 68.50 -4.34 28.00
N ALA A 11 67.90 -3.56 27.11
CA ALA A 11 66.47 -3.66 26.78
C ALA A 11 66.29 -4.41 25.44
N THR A 12 65.71 -5.59 25.53
CA THR A 12 65.31 -6.43 24.39
C THR A 12 64.10 -5.79 23.69
N TRP A 13 64.23 -5.51 22.38
CA TRP A 13 63.12 -5.02 21.56
C TRP A 13 62.19 -6.19 21.21
N ILE A 14 60.94 -6.15 21.69
CA ILE A 14 59.85 -6.98 21.17
C ILE A 14 58.97 -6.07 20.31
N ALA A 15 59.03 -6.27 18.98
CA ALA A 15 58.14 -5.63 18.04
C ALA A 15 56.75 -6.29 18.11
N PHE A 16 55.79 -5.61 18.72
CA PHE A 16 54.37 -5.90 18.47
C PHE A 16 53.92 -5.03 17.28
N SER A 17 53.81 -5.64 16.10
CA SER A 17 52.99 -5.08 15.03
C SER A 17 51.53 -5.18 15.45
N LEU A 18 50.99 -4.11 16.04
CA LEU A 18 49.55 -3.85 15.96
C LEU A 18 49.24 -3.42 14.53
N CYS A 19 48.96 -4.39 13.66
CA CYS A 19 48.11 -4.11 12.50
C CYS A 19 46.71 -3.81 13.03
N ALA A 20 46.47 -2.57 13.42
CA ALA A 20 45.12 -2.05 13.51
C ALA A 20 44.55 -2.11 12.09
N SER A 21 43.72 -3.11 11.82
CA SER A 21 42.84 -3.09 10.67
C SER A 21 41.86 -1.94 10.89
N PHE A 22 42.24 -0.76 10.40
CA PHE A 22 41.30 0.28 10.04
C PHE A 22 40.47 -0.24 8.86
N GLY A 23 39.58 -1.21 9.15
CA GLY A 23 38.42 -1.43 8.32
C GLY A 23 37.70 -0.10 8.28
N SER A 24 37.79 0.58 7.15
CA SER A 24 37.23 1.91 6.97
C SER A 24 35.76 1.86 7.40
N VAL A 25 35.27 2.95 7.99
CA VAL A 25 33.83 3.14 8.22
C VAL A 25 33.03 2.83 6.92
N GLN A 26 33.68 3.05 5.77
CA GLN A 26 33.22 2.66 4.43
C GLN A 26 33.01 1.14 4.23
N GLN A 27 33.86 0.27 4.76
CA GLN A 27 33.65 -1.19 4.68
C GLN A 27 32.52 -1.67 5.58
N ARG A 28 32.29 -1.06 6.75
CA ARG A 28 31.08 -1.34 7.55
C ARG A 28 29.80 -0.78 6.91
N ALA A 29 29.90 0.37 6.23
CA ALA A 29 28.80 0.93 5.45
C ALA A 29 28.47 0.13 4.18
N GLN A 30 29.47 -0.54 3.58
CA GLN A 30 29.29 -1.43 2.43
C GLN A 30 28.88 -2.87 2.83
N ALA A 31 29.20 -3.30 4.05
CA ALA A 31 28.83 -4.62 4.57
C ALA A 31 27.38 -4.70 5.08
N GLN A 32 26.68 -3.56 5.20
CA GLN A 32 25.22 -3.55 5.17
C GLN A 32 24.79 -3.70 3.72
N GLN A 33 24.94 -4.93 3.23
CA GLN A 33 24.34 -5.42 2.00
C GLN A 33 22.93 -4.83 1.90
N SER A 34 22.67 -3.99 0.90
CA SER A 34 21.43 -3.24 0.76
C SER A 34 20.26 -4.20 0.91
N GLN A 35 19.61 -4.19 2.07
CA GLN A 35 18.45 -5.02 2.31
C GLN A 35 17.42 -4.61 1.26
N ASP A 36 16.95 -5.56 0.45
CA ASP A 36 15.88 -5.28 -0.50
C ASP A 36 14.64 -4.88 0.29
N LEU A 37 14.40 -3.57 0.42
CA LEU A 37 13.31 -2.98 1.20
C LEU A 37 11.93 -3.46 0.73
N LEU A 38 11.85 -3.96 -0.51
CA LEU A 38 10.63 -4.42 -1.15
C LEU A 38 10.62 -5.94 -1.37
N ALA A 39 11.51 -6.69 -0.71
CA ALA A 39 11.45 -8.14 -0.73
C ALA A 39 10.05 -8.60 -0.26
N ILE A 40 9.36 -9.36 -1.11
CA ILE A 40 8.08 -9.94 -0.74
C ILE A 40 8.37 -11.11 0.21
N PRO A 41 7.94 -11.05 1.48
CA PRO A 41 8.20 -12.13 2.42
C PRO A 41 7.49 -13.41 1.99
N GLN A 42 8.13 -14.55 2.26
CA GLN A 42 7.42 -15.82 2.21
C GLN A 42 6.49 -15.91 3.42
N VAL A 43 5.20 -16.07 3.15
CA VAL A 43 4.16 -16.19 4.18
C VAL A 43 3.66 -17.63 4.27
N THR A 44 3.22 -18.04 5.45
CA THR A 44 2.47 -19.29 5.58
C THR A 44 1.13 -19.17 4.85
N ARG A 45 0.56 -20.30 4.45
CA ARG A 45 -0.63 -20.31 3.58
C ARG A 45 -1.87 -19.72 4.25
N ASP A 46 -1.96 -19.81 5.58
CA ASP A 46 -2.97 -19.16 6.41
C ASP A 46 -2.83 -17.63 6.48
N GLN A 47 -1.71 -17.07 5.99
CA GLN A 47 -1.43 -15.63 5.97
C GLN A 47 -1.36 -15.05 4.54
N VAL A 48 -1.88 -15.77 3.54
CA VAL A 48 -1.73 -15.37 2.13
C VAL A 48 -2.54 -14.13 1.74
N ILE A 49 -3.52 -13.73 2.55
CA ILE A 49 -4.26 -12.47 2.38
C ILE A 49 -3.50 -11.38 3.15
N CYS A 50 -2.93 -10.41 2.43
CA CYS A 50 -2.11 -9.35 3.01
C CYS A 50 -2.99 -8.29 3.71
N PHE A 51 -3.94 -7.72 2.98
CA PHE A 51 -4.91 -6.77 3.52
C PHE A 51 -6.15 -6.66 2.63
N ALA A 52 -7.16 -5.94 3.09
CA ALA A 52 -8.33 -5.61 2.29
C ALA A 52 -8.80 -4.19 2.60
N LEU A 53 -9.27 -3.50 1.56
CA LEU A 53 -9.83 -2.15 1.64
C LEU A 53 -11.24 -2.13 1.03
N TYR A 54 -12.11 -1.28 1.56
CA TYR A 54 -13.51 -1.26 1.17
C TYR A 54 -14.09 0.16 1.14
N THR A 55 -15.17 0.31 0.37
CA THR A 55 -16.13 1.40 0.52
C THR A 55 -17.55 0.86 0.50
N VAL A 56 -18.48 1.60 1.10
CA VAL A 56 -19.91 1.34 0.98
C VAL A 56 -20.57 2.60 0.44
N HIS A 57 -21.26 2.49 -0.69
CA HIS A 57 -21.97 3.60 -1.32
C HIS A 57 -23.27 3.09 -1.95
N ASN A 58 -24.37 3.83 -1.76
CA ASN A 58 -25.69 3.48 -2.30
C ASN A 58 -26.07 2.00 -2.07
N ASN A 59 -25.88 1.52 -0.84
CA ASN A 59 -26.17 0.15 -0.42
C ASN A 59 -25.38 -0.90 -1.24
N ILE A 60 -24.19 -0.55 -1.72
CA ILE A 60 -23.27 -1.47 -2.38
C ILE A 60 -21.96 -1.44 -1.60
N LEU A 61 -21.57 -2.60 -1.08
CA LEU A 61 -20.23 -2.82 -0.55
C LEU A 61 -19.33 -3.24 -1.72
N LYS A 62 -18.22 -2.54 -1.89
CA LYS A 62 -17.10 -3.00 -2.71
C LYS A 62 -15.88 -3.19 -1.84
N LEU A 63 -15.18 -4.29 -2.05
CA LEU A 63 -13.98 -4.65 -1.29
C LEU A 63 -12.94 -5.23 -2.25
N ASN A 64 -11.69 -4.79 -2.10
CA ASN A 64 -10.53 -5.37 -2.78
C ASN A 64 -9.67 -6.07 -1.73
N ALA A 65 -9.43 -7.37 -1.89
CA ALA A 65 -8.47 -8.11 -1.09
C ALA A 65 -7.16 -8.24 -1.86
N GLN A 66 -6.06 -7.85 -1.23
CA GLN A 66 -4.71 -7.96 -1.76
C GLN A 66 -4.04 -9.22 -1.21
N LEU A 67 -3.57 -10.10 -2.07
CA LEU A 67 -2.91 -11.35 -1.70
C LEU A 67 -1.41 -11.29 -1.93
N TYR A 68 -0.66 -12.06 -1.13
CA TYR A 68 0.68 -12.52 -1.48
C TYR A 68 0.62 -13.49 -2.66
N PRO A 69 1.75 -13.77 -3.36
CA PRO A 69 1.73 -14.66 -4.50
C PRO A 69 1.20 -16.04 -4.13
N LEU A 70 0.23 -16.51 -4.92
CA LEU A 70 -0.30 -17.86 -4.78
C LEU A 70 0.61 -18.87 -5.48
N GLN A 71 0.67 -20.07 -4.93
CA GLN A 71 1.38 -21.21 -5.50
C GLN A 71 0.50 -21.94 -6.53
N ASP A 72 1.13 -22.79 -7.33
CA ASP A 72 0.43 -23.68 -8.25
C ASP A 72 -0.48 -24.64 -7.47
N GLY A 73 -1.70 -24.84 -7.97
CA GLY A 73 -2.71 -25.70 -7.34
C GLY A 73 -3.50 -25.05 -6.19
N GLU A 74 -3.14 -23.85 -5.75
CA GLU A 74 -3.97 -23.08 -4.79
C GLU A 74 -5.22 -22.51 -5.46
N ASP A 75 -6.31 -22.38 -4.69
CA ASP A 75 -7.58 -21.81 -5.16
C ASP A 75 -7.37 -20.42 -5.81
N ARG A 76 -7.95 -20.20 -7.00
CA ARG A 76 -7.94 -18.89 -7.70
C ARG A 76 -9.19 -18.07 -7.41
N PHE A 77 -9.70 -18.16 -6.18
CA PHE A 77 -10.83 -17.38 -5.71
C PHE A 77 -10.73 -17.13 -4.21
N CYS A 78 -11.42 -16.10 -3.72
CA CYS A 78 -11.64 -15.88 -2.30
C CYS A 78 -13.13 -15.79 -2.00
N ARG A 79 -13.49 -16.00 -0.73
CA ARG A 79 -14.85 -15.83 -0.22
C ARG A 79 -14.89 -14.63 0.71
N LEU A 80 -15.94 -13.83 0.61
CA LEU A 80 -16.27 -12.80 1.61
C LEU A 80 -17.39 -13.34 2.48
N GLU A 81 -17.13 -13.39 3.78
CA GLU A 81 -18.07 -13.88 4.78
C GLU A 81 -18.34 -12.80 5.83
N ILE A 82 -19.56 -12.78 6.38
CA ILE A 82 -19.95 -11.92 7.50
C ILE A 82 -20.40 -12.76 8.69
N ASP A 83 -20.22 -12.23 9.89
CA ASP A 83 -20.76 -12.84 11.09
C ASP A 83 -22.23 -12.43 11.30
N ARG A 84 -23.13 -13.41 11.26
CA ARG A 84 -24.54 -13.28 11.64
C ARG A 84 -24.81 -14.03 12.93
N ASN A 85 -24.67 -13.32 14.05
CA ASN A 85 -24.97 -13.83 15.40
C ASN A 85 -24.13 -15.09 15.75
N GLY A 86 -22.82 -15.02 15.55
CA GLY A 86 -21.87 -16.11 15.81
C GLY A 86 -21.81 -17.17 14.70
N ARG A 87 -22.43 -16.91 13.55
CA ARG A 87 -22.40 -17.81 12.39
C ARG A 87 -21.90 -17.08 11.16
N TRP A 88 -20.83 -17.59 10.58
CA TRP A 88 -20.26 -17.08 9.34
C TRP A 88 -21.13 -17.46 8.14
N GLU A 89 -21.52 -16.46 7.36
CA GLU A 89 -22.29 -16.60 6.12
C GLU A 89 -21.49 -16.02 4.95
N GLN A 90 -21.33 -16.79 3.88
CA GLN A 90 -20.74 -16.30 2.63
C GLN A 90 -21.71 -15.37 1.91
N VAL A 91 -21.29 -14.13 1.71
CA VAL A 91 -22.08 -13.10 1.00
C VAL A 91 -21.56 -12.80 -0.40
N ALA A 92 -20.30 -13.14 -0.69
CA ALA A 92 -19.76 -13.06 -2.05
C ALA A 92 -18.58 -14.02 -2.25
N ARG A 93 -18.27 -14.25 -3.53
CA ARG A 93 -17.08 -14.93 -4.03
C ARG A 93 -16.48 -14.05 -5.12
N GLY A 94 -15.16 -13.87 -5.10
CA GLY A 94 -14.40 -13.18 -6.14
C GLY A 94 -13.32 -14.09 -6.69
N ASP A 95 -13.06 -14.00 -7.99
CA ASP A 95 -11.93 -14.68 -8.63
C ASP A 95 -10.65 -13.85 -8.45
N VAL A 96 -9.52 -14.54 -8.30
CA VAL A 96 -8.21 -13.91 -8.15
C VAL A 96 -7.71 -13.46 -9.51
N VAL A 97 -7.38 -12.18 -9.63
CA VAL A 97 -6.64 -11.62 -10.75
C VAL A 97 -5.15 -11.78 -10.45
N GLU A 98 -4.47 -12.66 -11.18
CA GLU A 98 -3.06 -13.00 -10.91
C GLU A 98 -2.12 -11.82 -11.15
N GLN A 99 -2.43 -10.95 -12.12
CA GLN A 99 -1.74 -9.68 -12.27
C GLN A 99 -1.98 -8.83 -11.01
N GLY A 100 -0.95 -8.68 -10.19
CA GLY A 100 -1.05 -7.98 -8.91
C GLY A 100 -1.84 -8.70 -7.82
N TRP A 101 -2.21 -9.99 -7.98
CA TRP A 101 -2.82 -10.85 -6.94
C TRP A 101 -3.96 -10.20 -6.13
N THR A 102 -4.98 -9.71 -6.83
CA THR A 102 -6.16 -9.05 -6.20
C THR A 102 -7.39 -9.93 -6.30
N CYS A 103 -8.32 -9.79 -5.35
CA CYS A 103 -9.62 -10.43 -5.39
C CYS A 103 -10.71 -9.41 -5.05
N LEU A 104 -11.58 -9.17 -6.03
CA LEU A 104 -12.58 -8.09 -5.98
C LEU A 104 -13.94 -8.64 -5.60
N PHE A 105 -14.64 -7.92 -4.72
CA PHE A 105 -15.99 -8.27 -4.28
C PHE A 105 -16.94 -7.09 -4.50
N ARG A 106 -18.17 -7.42 -4.90
CA ARG A 106 -19.31 -6.51 -4.94
C ARG A 106 -20.50 -7.19 -4.26
N VAL A 107 -21.06 -6.55 -3.23
CA VAL A 107 -22.27 -7.02 -2.54
C VAL A 107 -23.31 -5.90 -2.62
N GLU A 108 -24.37 -6.16 -3.37
CA GLU A 108 -25.49 -5.23 -3.50
C GLU A 108 -26.49 -5.38 -2.36
N LYS A 109 -27.33 -4.35 -2.17
CA LYS A 109 -28.33 -4.29 -1.09
C LYS A 109 -27.70 -4.46 0.30
N TRP A 110 -26.48 -3.96 0.46
CA TRP A 110 -25.73 -3.96 1.71
C TRP A 110 -26.47 -3.17 2.80
N ASP A 111 -26.67 -3.82 3.95
CA ASP A 111 -27.27 -3.22 5.14
C ASP A 111 -26.22 -2.34 5.86
N SER A 112 -26.31 -1.02 5.65
CA SER A 112 -25.39 -0.05 6.24
C SER A 112 -25.88 0.52 7.58
N THR A 113 -26.92 -0.05 8.18
CA THR A 113 -27.51 0.47 9.43
C THR A 113 -26.77 0.02 10.69
N ARG A 114 -25.88 -0.97 10.55
CA ARG A 114 -25.09 -1.57 11.63
C ARG A 114 -23.71 -1.96 11.14
N ASP A 115 -22.81 -2.14 12.10
CA ASP A 115 -21.48 -2.68 11.84
C ASP A 115 -21.58 -4.17 11.52
N TRP A 116 -20.74 -4.63 10.61
CA TRP A 116 -20.60 -6.05 10.27
C TRP A 116 -19.15 -6.48 10.46
N THR A 117 -18.94 -7.45 11.34
CA THR A 117 -17.69 -8.21 11.34
C THR A 117 -17.63 -9.04 10.07
N TYR A 118 -16.53 -8.93 9.33
CA TYR A 118 -16.32 -9.69 8.11
C TYR A 118 -15.00 -10.45 8.15
N ARG A 119 -14.89 -11.45 7.29
CA ARG A 119 -13.61 -12.06 6.92
C ARG A 119 -13.53 -12.33 5.42
N VAL A 120 -12.34 -12.14 4.87
CA VAL A 120 -11.98 -12.69 3.56
C VAL A 120 -11.31 -14.04 3.80
N CYS A 121 -11.75 -15.07 3.10
CA CYS A 121 -11.21 -16.42 3.21
C CYS A 121 -10.57 -16.85 1.89
N HIS A 122 -9.39 -17.47 1.98
CA HIS A 122 -8.73 -18.14 0.85
C HIS A 122 -8.37 -19.57 1.25
N GLY A 123 -8.65 -20.54 0.36
CA GLY A 123 -8.51 -21.95 0.67
C GLY A 123 -9.29 -22.37 1.92
N LYS A 124 -8.68 -23.27 2.69
CA LYS A 124 -9.22 -23.78 3.95
C LYS A 124 -8.82 -22.93 5.17
N ASP A 125 -7.61 -22.40 5.16
CA ASP A 125 -6.96 -21.94 6.39
C ASP A 125 -6.80 -20.41 6.46
N ALA A 126 -6.69 -19.71 5.33
CA ALA A 126 -6.41 -18.28 5.33
C ALA A 126 -7.65 -17.45 5.62
N GLN A 127 -7.57 -16.56 6.61
CA GLN A 127 -8.65 -15.65 7.00
C GLN A 127 -8.12 -14.27 7.35
N TYR A 128 -8.67 -13.22 6.73
CA TYR A 128 -8.38 -11.83 7.06
C TYR A 128 -9.63 -11.14 7.61
N HIS A 129 -9.60 -10.74 8.88
CA HIS A 129 -10.76 -10.21 9.61
C HIS A 129 -10.74 -8.69 9.70
N GLY A 130 -11.92 -8.09 9.63
CA GLY A 130 -12.13 -6.66 9.81
C GLY A 130 -13.58 -6.30 10.11
N THR A 131 -13.91 -5.01 10.02
CA THR A 131 -15.25 -4.47 10.24
C THR A 131 -15.68 -3.59 9.08
N ILE A 132 -16.83 -3.91 8.48
CA ILE A 132 -17.54 -2.98 7.59
C ILE A 132 -18.43 -2.12 8.48
N ARG A 133 -18.09 -0.83 8.60
CA ARG A 133 -18.78 0.09 9.51
C ARG A 133 -20.16 0.49 8.99
N ARG A 134 -21.08 0.71 9.92
CA ARG A 134 -22.37 1.36 9.65
C ARG A 134 -22.14 2.76 9.09
N ASN A 135 -23.09 3.23 8.30
CA ASN A 135 -23.09 4.60 7.82
C ASN A 135 -23.35 5.57 9.00
N PRO A 136 -22.46 6.53 9.31
CA PRO A 136 -22.59 7.41 10.47
C PRO A 136 -23.58 8.58 10.22
N VAL A 137 -24.80 8.27 9.80
CA VAL A 137 -25.84 9.28 9.51
C VAL A 137 -26.30 10.07 10.74
N ASP A 138 -26.10 9.47 11.92
CA ASP A 138 -26.39 10.02 13.24
C ASP A 138 -25.34 11.02 13.74
N LYS A 139 -24.15 11.08 13.12
CA LYS A 139 -23.10 12.01 13.52
C LYS A 139 -23.38 13.43 13.00
N GLU A 140 -23.04 14.41 13.83
CA GLU A 140 -23.01 15.84 13.46
C GLU A 140 -21.74 16.19 12.68
N GLU A 141 -20.63 15.51 13.00
CA GLU A 141 -19.32 15.70 12.38
C GLU A 141 -18.82 14.40 11.75
N ILE A 142 -18.27 14.51 10.54
CA ILE A 142 -17.55 13.45 9.83
C ILE A 142 -16.07 13.75 9.90
N VAL A 143 -15.29 12.83 10.49
CA VAL A 143 -13.85 12.98 10.64
C VAL A 143 -13.14 12.24 9.51
N VAL A 144 -12.29 12.95 8.77
CA VAL A 144 -11.46 12.37 7.70
C VAL A 144 -9.99 12.45 8.11
N ALA A 145 -9.29 11.32 8.08
CA ALA A 145 -7.84 11.28 8.20
C ALA A 145 -7.22 11.22 6.81
N ALA A 146 -6.40 12.22 6.47
CA ALA A 146 -5.77 12.33 5.16
C ALA A 146 -4.26 12.03 5.23
N PHE A 147 -3.77 11.30 4.25
CA PHE A 147 -2.38 10.86 4.11
C PHE A 147 -1.90 11.16 2.69
N THR A 148 -0.63 11.54 2.56
CA THR A 148 0.02 11.76 1.27
C THR A 148 1.47 11.34 1.39
N GLY A 149 1.98 10.64 0.38
CA GLY A 149 3.37 10.20 0.33
C GLY A 149 3.74 9.16 1.39
N ASN A 150 4.19 7.99 0.96
CA ASN A 150 4.72 6.94 1.84
C ASN A 150 6.09 6.41 1.38
N SER A 151 7.05 7.30 1.15
CA SER A 151 8.39 6.86 0.73
C SER A 151 9.14 6.12 1.83
N ILE A 152 9.92 5.10 1.45
CA ILE A 152 10.72 4.25 2.36
C ILE A 152 12.21 4.37 2.10
N TYR A 153 12.61 5.20 1.13
CA TYR A 153 14.01 5.30 0.74
C TYR A 153 14.78 6.21 1.70
N PRO A 154 16.06 5.91 1.99
CA PRO A 154 16.86 6.69 2.92
C PRO A 154 16.90 8.20 2.63
N GLY A 155 16.90 8.59 1.34
CA GLY A 155 16.86 9.99 0.94
C GLY A 155 15.58 10.73 1.32
N HIS A 156 14.51 10.01 1.67
CA HIS A 156 13.20 10.54 2.05
C HIS A 156 12.85 10.21 3.52
N GLY A 157 13.84 9.87 4.34
CA GLY A 157 13.64 9.51 5.76
C GLY A 157 13.76 8.01 6.07
N GLY A 158 13.84 7.16 5.05
CA GLY A 158 14.04 5.71 5.20
C GLY A 158 12.78 4.94 5.59
N ASP A 159 12.93 3.62 5.78
CA ASP A 159 11.83 2.75 6.16
C ASP A 159 11.61 2.78 7.68
N ILE A 160 10.89 3.81 8.14
CA ILE A 160 10.55 4.00 9.56
C ILE A 160 9.24 3.28 9.93
N PRO A 161 9.08 2.69 11.13
CA PRO A 161 7.81 2.08 11.54
C PRO A 161 6.64 3.06 11.48
N ARG A 162 5.44 2.59 11.12
CA ARG A 162 4.20 3.39 11.04
C ARG A 162 3.32 3.23 12.29
N ASP A 163 3.86 2.61 13.34
CA ASP A 163 3.12 2.20 14.54
C ASP A 163 2.49 3.38 15.28
N ASP A 164 3.17 4.52 15.34
CA ASP A 164 2.69 5.73 15.99
C ASP A 164 1.52 6.37 15.23
N ILE A 165 1.62 6.45 13.90
CA ILE A 165 0.55 6.90 13.01
C ILE A 165 -0.66 5.97 13.20
N VAL A 166 -0.46 4.66 13.07
CA VAL A 166 -1.52 3.66 13.24
C VAL A 166 -2.18 3.76 14.62
N ALA A 167 -1.39 3.87 15.69
CA ALA A 167 -1.90 4.01 17.05
C ALA A 167 -2.72 5.29 17.25
N ASN A 168 -2.28 6.40 16.66
CA ASN A 168 -3.01 7.67 16.74
C ASN A 168 -4.31 7.64 15.92
N ILE A 169 -4.30 7.02 14.73
CA ILE A 169 -5.52 6.86 13.93
C ILE A 169 -6.55 6.00 14.64
N LYS A 170 -6.15 4.94 15.33
CA LYS A 170 -7.08 4.15 16.17
C LYS A 170 -7.70 4.97 17.30
N LYS A 171 -6.94 5.89 17.91
CA LYS A 171 -7.46 6.78 18.96
C LYS A 171 -8.42 7.83 18.40
N ILE A 172 -8.09 8.40 17.24
CA ILE A 172 -8.94 9.38 16.53
C ILE A 172 -10.23 8.72 16.04
N ASN A 173 -10.14 7.45 15.59
CA ASN A 173 -11.24 6.67 15.04
C ASN A 173 -12.01 7.42 13.93
N PRO A 174 -11.31 7.85 12.86
CA PRO A 174 -11.92 8.65 11.78
C PRO A 174 -13.02 7.86 11.08
N ASP A 175 -13.96 8.55 10.43
CA ASP A 175 -15.04 7.94 9.66
C ASP A 175 -14.59 7.56 8.23
N LEU A 176 -13.52 8.18 7.74
CA LEU A 176 -12.95 7.94 6.41
C LEU A 176 -11.42 8.09 6.46
N LEU A 177 -10.71 7.18 5.81
CA LEU A 177 -9.29 7.34 5.48
C LEU A 177 -9.16 7.80 4.03
N PHE A 178 -8.30 8.78 3.77
CA PHE A 178 -8.01 9.26 2.42
C PHE A 178 -6.50 9.27 2.16
N PHE A 179 -6.04 8.45 1.23
CA PHE A 179 -4.67 8.48 0.72
C PHE A 179 -4.67 9.14 -0.66
N SER A 180 -4.08 10.33 -0.76
CA SER A 180 -4.27 11.24 -1.89
C SER A 180 -3.33 11.04 -3.08
N GLY A 181 -2.37 10.13 -2.97
CA GLY A 181 -1.34 9.87 -3.96
C GLY A 181 -0.06 9.36 -3.31
N ASP A 182 0.84 8.82 -4.13
CA ASP A 182 2.17 8.40 -3.74
C ASP A 182 2.18 7.38 -2.59
N GLN A 183 1.28 6.39 -2.65
CA GLN A 183 1.30 5.33 -1.65
C GLN A 183 2.51 4.41 -1.84
N VAL A 184 3.03 4.32 -3.07
CA VAL A 184 4.28 3.65 -3.40
C VAL A 184 5.25 4.58 -4.12
N TYR A 185 6.55 4.46 -3.82
CA TYR A 185 7.61 5.28 -4.42
C TYR A 185 8.53 4.51 -5.38
N ASP A 186 8.25 3.22 -5.62
CA ASP A 186 9.03 2.40 -6.55
C ASP A 186 8.34 2.30 -7.90
N HIS A 187 9.03 2.79 -8.93
CA HIS A 187 8.49 2.96 -10.28
C HIS A 187 8.34 1.66 -11.09
N PHE A 188 8.72 0.51 -10.53
CA PHE A 188 8.71 -0.78 -11.23
C PHE A 188 8.17 -1.94 -10.40
N ARG A 189 8.09 -1.78 -9.07
CA ARG A 189 7.68 -2.84 -8.13
C ARG A 189 6.44 -2.44 -7.34
N HIS A 190 5.43 -1.90 -8.02
CA HIS A 190 4.17 -1.45 -7.39
C HIS A 190 3.60 -2.54 -6.49
N TYR A 191 3.36 -3.74 -7.00
CA TYR A 191 2.82 -4.85 -6.21
C TYR A 191 3.59 -5.12 -4.90
N ALA A 192 4.92 -5.19 -4.96
CA ALA A 192 5.74 -5.47 -3.79
C ALA A 192 5.65 -4.35 -2.72
N TYR A 193 5.59 -3.10 -3.18
CA TYR A 193 5.43 -1.94 -2.31
C TYR A 193 3.99 -1.82 -1.81
N TRP A 194 3.00 -2.13 -2.62
CA TRP A 194 1.59 -2.14 -2.21
C TRP A 194 1.32 -3.19 -1.13
N LEU A 195 2.00 -4.34 -1.17
CA LEU A 195 2.01 -5.29 -0.04
C LEU A 195 2.66 -4.69 1.21
N LYS A 196 3.73 -3.89 1.07
CA LYS A 196 4.32 -3.17 2.21
C LYS A 196 3.35 -2.14 2.79
N PHE A 197 2.69 -1.35 1.94
CA PHE A 197 1.62 -0.44 2.35
C PHE A 197 0.52 -1.18 3.13
N GLY A 198 0.13 -2.37 2.66
CA GLY A 198 -0.80 -3.26 3.35
C GLY A 198 -0.32 -3.70 4.73
N ARG A 199 0.97 -4.02 4.89
CA ARG A 199 1.57 -4.34 6.20
C ARG A 199 1.61 -3.12 7.13
N ASP A 200 1.88 -1.94 6.58
CA ASP A 200 2.03 -0.71 7.36
C ASP A 200 0.66 -0.16 7.83
N PHE A 201 -0.39 -0.22 7.00
CA PHE A 201 -1.68 0.44 7.27
C PHE A 201 -2.89 -0.50 7.32
N GLY A 202 -2.73 -1.79 6.98
CA GLY A 202 -3.85 -2.74 6.90
C GLY A 202 -4.69 -2.84 8.16
N GLU A 203 -4.09 -2.60 9.34
CA GLU A 203 -4.80 -2.67 10.61
C GLU A 203 -5.89 -1.59 10.77
N ILE A 204 -5.67 -0.38 10.25
CA ILE A 204 -6.68 0.69 10.26
C ILE A 204 -7.62 0.59 9.05
N ILE A 205 -7.10 0.17 7.90
CA ILE A 205 -7.84 0.05 6.64
C ILE A 205 -8.93 -1.02 6.74
N ARG A 206 -8.65 -2.18 7.36
CA ARG A 206 -9.64 -3.28 7.51
C ARG A 206 -10.87 -2.91 8.32
N ASN A 207 -10.87 -1.76 8.99
CA ASN A 207 -11.93 -1.33 9.89
C ASN A 207 -12.53 0.02 9.48
N THR A 208 -12.00 0.72 8.48
CA THR A 208 -12.43 2.07 8.12
C THR A 208 -12.58 2.18 6.61
N PRO A 209 -13.70 2.73 6.09
CA PRO A 209 -13.81 3.03 4.67
C PRO A 209 -12.59 3.82 4.22
N THR A 210 -11.97 3.41 3.12
CA THR A 210 -10.69 3.97 2.67
C THR A 210 -10.82 4.38 1.22
N VAL A 211 -10.42 5.61 0.90
CA VAL A 211 -10.20 6.09 -0.46
C VAL A 211 -8.71 6.17 -0.72
N THR A 212 -8.25 5.54 -1.79
CA THR A 212 -6.89 5.65 -2.30
C THR A 212 -6.96 6.06 -3.76
N ILE A 213 -6.11 6.99 -4.18
CA ILE A 213 -5.98 7.41 -5.58
C ILE A 213 -4.49 7.42 -5.98
N PRO A 214 -4.13 6.95 -7.19
CA PRO A 214 -2.75 7.01 -7.68
C PRO A 214 -2.29 8.45 -7.99
N ASP A 215 -1.00 8.73 -7.74
CA ASP A 215 -0.27 9.86 -8.33
C ASP A 215 0.96 9.35 -9.12
N ASP A 216 1.90 10.24 -9.45
CA ASP A 216 3.01 10.01 -10.36
C ASP A 216 3.97 8.90 -9.93
N HIS A 217 4.33 8.83 -8.65
CA HIS A 217 5.20 7.77 -8.15
C HIS A 217 4.54 6.39 -8.22
N ASP A 218 3.22 6.30 -8.03
CA ASP A 218 2.48 5.03 -8.11
C ASP A 218 2.53 4.42 -9.51
N VAL A 219 2.53 5.27 -10.56
CA VAL A 219 2.57 4.84 -11.96
C VAL A 219 3.97 4.90 -12.58
N GLY A 220 4.99 5.21 -11.79
CA GLY A 220 6.39 5.15 -12.19
C GLY A 220 6.89 6.32 -13.02
N GLN A 221 6.39 7.53 -12.75
CA GLN A 221 6.78 8.78 -13.41
C GLN A 221 7.25 9.83 -12.39
N ALA A 222 7.98 10.84 -12.88
CA ALA A 222 8.40 11.98 -12.05
C ALA A 222 7.30 13.04 -11.91
N ASN A 223 6.39 13.13 -12.88
CA ASN A 223 5.16 13.91 -12.85
C ASN A 223 4.11 13.17 -13.69
N LEU A 224 2.85 13.22 -13.25
CA LEU A 224 1.73 12.62 -13.98
C LEU A 224 0.87 13.71 -14.62
N TRP A 225 0.90 13.69 -15.95
CA TRP A 225 0.01 14.44 -16.82
C TRP A 225 -0.65 13.42 -17.75
N GLY A 226 -1.70 12.75 -17.31
CA GLY A 226 -2.20 11.53 -17.96
C GLY A 226 -2.68 11.74 -19.39
N HIS A 227 -3.01 12.97 -19.80
CA HIS A 227 -3.36 13.38 -21.16
C HIS A 227 -4.25 12.33 -21.86
N GLY A 228 -5.35 11.95 -21.20
CA GLY A 228 -6.33 11.03 -21.77
C GLY A 228 -5.82 9.60 -21.97
N GLY A 229 -4.71 9.21 -21.34
CA GLY A 229 -4.23 7.83 -21.35
C GLY A 229 -3.20 7.52 -22.43
N ARG A 230 -2.75 8.52 -23.21
CA ARG A 230 -1.80 8.32 -24.31
C ARG A 230 -0.47 7.69 -23.85
N LEU A 231 0.33 7.22 -24.79
CA LEU A 231 1.70 6.79 -24.49
C LEU A 231 2.60 8.02 -24.34
N SER A 232 3.20 8.18 -23.16
CA SER A 232 4.30 9.12 -22.96
C SER A 232 5.61 8.49 -23.44
N LYS A 233 6.49 9.30 -24.04
CA LYS A 233 7.82 8.88 -24.52
C LYS A 233 8.90 9.05 -23.45
N THR A 234 8.56 9.63 -22.30
CA THR A 234 9.52 9.97 -21.24
C THR A 234 8.94 9.82 -19.85
N ARG A 235 9.72 9.27 -18.91
CA ARG A 235 9.29 9.17 -17.50
C ARG A 235 9.22 10.51 -16.78
N ALA A 236 9.75 11.57 -17.38
CA ALA A 236 9.56 12.93 -16.86
C ALA A 236 8.11 13.41 -16.96
N GLY A 237 7.31 12.85 -17.88
CA GLY A 237 5.87 13.08 -18.02
C GLY A 237 5.45 14.41 -18.66
N HIS A 238 6.38 15.30 -19.02
CA HIS A 238 6.05 16.61 -19.61
C HIS A 238 5.33 16.52 -20.95
N ASP A 239 5.58 15.46 -21.72
CA ASP A 239 4.90 15.19 -22.98
C ASP A 239 3.53 14.52 -22.79
N GLY A 240 3.05 14.34 -21.56
CA GLY A 240 1.75 13.76 -21.24
C GLY A 240 1.56 12.28 -21.62
N GLY A 241 0.69 11.59 -20.89
CA GLY A 241 0.46 10.16 -21.00
C GLY A 241 1.17 9.34 -19.94
N TYR A 242 1.12 8.03 -20.15
CA TYR A 242 1.74 7.03 -19.28
C TYR A 242 2.96 6.42 -19.95
N ALA A 243 4.12 6.53 -19.31
CA ALA A 243 5.40 5.99 -19.81
C ALA A 243 5.63 4.53 -19.42
N ALA A 244 4.97 4.06 -18.36
CA ALA A 244 5.03 2.66 -17.92
C ALA A 244 4.27 1.72 -18.90
N PRO A 245 4.61 0.42 -18.91
CA PRO A 245 3.84 -0.58 -19.65
C PRO A 245 2.34 -0.51 -19.29
N LEU A 246 1.46 -0.68 -20.28
CA LEU A 246 0.01 -0.54 -20.10
C LEU A 246 -0.52 -1.45 -18.99
N GLU A 247 -0.06 -2.69 -18.94
CA GLU A 247 -0.51 -3.67 -17.94
C GLU A 247 -0.08 -3.28 -16.51
N TYR A 248 1.06 -2.62 -16.35
CA TYR A 248 1.48 -2.06 -15.07
C TYR A 248 0.54 -0.93 -14.64
N VAL A 249 0.20 0.00 -15.54
CA VAL A 249 -0.74 1.10 -15.23
C VAL A 249 -2.11 0.55 -14.82
N LYS A 250 -2.61 -0.47 -15.52
CA LYS A 250 -3.88 -1.14 -15.18
C LYS A 250 -3.81 -1.90 -13.86
N GLU A 251 -2.66 -2.47 -13.51
CA GLU A 251 -2.44 -3.12 -12.22
C GLU A 251 -2.47 -2.10 -11.07
N VAL A 252 -1.76 -0.98 -11.21
CA VAL A 252 -1.75 0.13 -10.24
C VAL A 252 -3.17 0.62 -9.99
N GLU A 253 -3.90 0.93 -11.07
CA GLU A 253 -5.30 1.37 -10.99
C GLU A 253 -6.17 0.31 -10.30
N ARG A 254 -6.12 -0.95 -10.74
CA ARG A 254 -6.93 -2.01 -10.14
C ARG A 254 -6.64 -2.16 -8.65
N ALA A 255 -5.37 -2.19 -8.25
CA ALA A 255 -4.96 -2.37 -6.87
C ALA A 255 -5.44 -1.23 -5.96
N GLN A 256 -5.34 0.02 -6.45
CA GLN A 256 -5.64 1.20 -5.65
C GLN A 256 -7.08 1.69 -5.75
N THR A 257 -7.89 1.31 -6.75
CA THR A 257 -9.19 1.99 -6.95
C THR A 257 -10.39 1.07 -7.15
N SER A 258 -10.20 -0.25 -7.29
CA SER A 258 -11.32 -1.17 -7.59
C SER A 258 -12.39 -1.26 -6.50
N HIS A 259 -12.06 -0.91 -5.25
CA HIS A 259 -13.00 -0.87 -4.14
C HIS A 259 -13.80 0.43 -4.05
N LEU A 260 -13.48 1.43 -4.87
CA LEU A 260 -14.23 2.69 -4.93
C LEU A 260 -15.61 2.49 -5.58
N PRO A 261 -16.58 3.39 -5.33
CA PRO A 261 -17.88 3.37 -6.01
C PRO A 261 -17.75 3.33 -7.54
N ASP A 262 -18.80 2.87 -8.22
CA ASP A 262 -18.78 2.84 -9.70
C ASP A 262 -18.49 4.24 -10.25
N PRO A 263 -17.63 4.37 -11.28
CA PRO A 263 -17.35 5.67 -11.87
C PRO A 263 -18.61 6.27 -12.47
N TYR A 264 -18.68 7.61 -12.50
CA TYR A 264 -19.85 8.29 -13.04
C TYR A 264 -20.09 7.95 -14.51
N ASP A 265 -19.02 7.93 -15.31
CA ASP A 265 -19.03 7.35 -16.66
C ASP A 265 -17.83 6.38 -16.77
N PRO A 266 -18.08 5.06 -16.91
CA PRO A 266 -17.05 4.02 -16.95
C PRO A 266 -16.31 3.91 -18.29
N THR A 267 -16.55 4.82 -19.24
CA THR A 267 -15.90 4.78 -20.56
C THR A 267 -14.37 4.82 -20.41
N PRO A 268 -13.65 3.76 -20.84
CA PRO A 268 -12.19 3.75 -20.80
C PRO A 268 -11.59 4.87 -21.65
N ILE A 269 -10.45 5.39 -21.21
CA ILE A 269 -9.68 6.38 -21.97
C ILE A 269 -8.76 5.68 -23.00
N GLU A 270 -7.85 6.43 -23.63
CA GLU A 270 -6.93 5.86 -24.61
C GLU A 270 -6.19 4.63 -24.07
N ARG A 271 -5.87 3.70 -24.99
CA ARG A 271 -5.24 2.41 -24.68
C ARG A 271 -6.07 1.52 -23.74
N GLY A 272 -7.34 1.85 -23.50
CA GLY A 272 -8.25 1.05 -22.68
C GLY A 272 -7.91 1.07 -21.19
N ILE A 273 -7.34 2.18 -20.72
CA ILE A 273 -7.16 2.44 -19.28
C ILE A 273 -8.53 2.78 -18.69
N GLY A 274 -8.86 2.25 -17.51
CA GLY A 274 -10.14 2.49 -16.86
C GLY A 274 -10.24 3.89 -16.26
N VAL A 275 -11.34 4.12 -15.54
CA VAL A 275 -11.67 5.36 -14.86
C VAL A 275 -12.36 5.06 -13.52
N TYR A 276 -12.11 5.89 -12.53
CA TYR A 276 -12.54 5.78 -11.14
C TYR A 276 -13.12 7.10 -10.58
N TYR A 277 -13.28 8.15 -11.39
CA TYR A 277 -13.90 9.39 -10.90
C TYR A 277 -15.36 9.13 -10.52
N THR A 278 -15.69 9.44 -9.27
CA THR A 278 -16.97 9.05 -8.67
C THR A 278 -17.28 9.94 -7.46
N ALA A 279 -18.33 9.61 -6.72
CA ALA A 279 -18.61 10.20 -5.43
C ALA A 279 -18.79 9.12 -4.36
N LEU A 280 -18.41 9.43 -3.13
CA LEU A 280 -18.62 8.60 -1.95
C LEU A 280 -19.40 9.40 -0.90
N THR A 281 -20.45 8.82 -0.34
CA THR A 281 -21.23 9.46 0.72
C THR A 281 -20.92 8.80 2.06
N ILE A 282 -20.47 9.57 3.04
CA ILE A 282 -20.26 9.14 4.42
C ILE A 282 -21.15 9.99 5.32
N GLY A 283 -22.04 9.35 6.08
CA GLY A 283 -23.10 10.01 6.83
C GLY A 283 -23.99 10.83 5.89
N ARG A 284 -24.00 12.15 6.08
CA ARG A 284 -24.75 13.12 5.27
C ARG A 284 -23.85 13.98 4.37
N VAL A 285 -22.58 13.63 4.23
CA VAL A 285 -21.59 14.35 3.43
C VAL A 285 -21.25 13.55 2.18
N ASN A 286 -21.32 14.21 1.01
CA ASN A 286 -20.93 13.63 -0.27
C ASN A 286 -19.55 14.17 -0.68
N PHE A 287 -18.61 13.27 -0.90
CA PHE A 287 -17.24 13.54 -1.31
C PHE A 287 -17.08 13.23 -2.80
N ALA A 288 -16.65 14.20 -3.59
CA ALA A 288 -16.22 13.96 -4.96
C ALA A 288 -14.80 13.35 -4.96
N ILE A 289 -14.64 12.20 -5.63
CA ILE A 289 -13.36 11.56 -5.88
C ILE A 289 -12.99 11.87 -7.33
N ILE A 290 -11.96 12.68 -7.52
CA ILE A 290 -11.55 13.18 -8.83
C ILE A 290 -10.31 12.43 -9.34
N GLU A 291 -10.23 12.29 -10.66
CA GLU A 291 -9.10 11.70 -11.40
C GLU A 291 -8.26 12.77 -12.11
N ASP A 292 -8.03 13.89 -11.47
CA ASP A 292 -7.55 15.10 -12.14
C ASP A 292 -6.24 14.87 -12.93
N ARG A 293 -5.26 14.18 -12.34
CA ARG A 293 -3.99 13.83 -12.99
C ARG A 293 -4.16 13.09 -14.30
N LYS A 294 -5.14 12.18 -14.41
CA LYS A 294 -5.38 11.33 -15.59
C LYS A 294 -5.79 12.13 -16.83
N PHE A 295 -6.50 13.23 -16.64
CA PHE A 295 -7.07 14.04 -17.74
C PHE A 295 -6.28 15.31 -18.05
N LYS A 296 -5.41 15.78 -17.14
CA LYS A 296 -4.58 16.97 -17.40
C LYS A 296 -3.63 16.72 -18.59
N THR A 297 -3.55 17.71 -19.48
CA THR A 297 -2.59 17.74 -20.58
C THR A 297 -1.18 17.99 -20.04
N GLY A 298 -0.17 17.41 -20.71
CA GLY A 298 1.22 17.73 -20.45
C GLY A 298 1.53 19.21 -20.74
N PRO A 299 2.55 19.80 -20.10
CA PRO A 299 3.00 21.16 -20.38
C PRO A 299 3.60 21.37 -21.79
N GLU A 300 3.88 20.30 -22.55
CA GLU A 300 4.38 20.34 -23.94
C GLU A 300 3.34 19.96 -25.00
#